data_AF-A0A820FLG3-F1
#
_entry.id   AF-A0A820FLG3-F1
#
_cell.length_a   1.000
_cell.length_b   1.000
_cell.length_c   1.000
_cell.angle_alpha   90.00
_cell.angle_beta   90.00
_cell.angle_gamma   90.00
#
_symmetry.space_group_name_H-M   'P 1'
#
loop_
_entity.id
_entity.type
_entity.pdbx_description
1 polymer ?
#
loop_
_entity_poly.entity_id
_entity_poly.type
_entity_poly.pdbx_seq_one_letter_code
_entity_poly.pdbx_strand_id
1 'polypeptide(L)'
;MATVDREYSTLLPLTDCIYFTNGNCMFKKKCRYRHCQTAVKQLEECSNWPHTCRNIDCPYRHTRKPSKIQKSMLREKDFVSFFWDIENVPIPKGQKPFDIVQRIRQKLVVESGLQEAAFSCFCDINTISQGNQQSLHHANVRIIHVPDRKPGAVDRQIMLELDRFERVHRPPATIVLISGDIDFVGKLNDLRHQAGFHVIVIHNK
;
A
#
# COMPACT_ATOMS: atom_id res chain seq x y z
N MET A 1 -20.23 2.37 27.41
CA MET A 1 -19.04 2.59 26.56
C MET A 1 -17.72 2.74 27.34
N ALA A 2 -17.70 2.79 28.69
CA ALA A 2 -16.47 3.01 29.47
C ALA A 2 -15.76 1.73 30.00
N THR A 3 -16.31 0.53 29.78
CA THR A 3 -15.78 -0.72 30.35
C THR A 3 -14.78 -1.43 29.44
N VAL A 4 -14.92 -1.29 28.12
CA VAL A 4 -14.06 -1.96 27.12
C VAL A 4 -12.64 -1.38 27.10
N ASP A 5 -12.50 -0.05 27.26
CA ASP A 5 -11.18 0.62 27.21
C ASP A 5 -10.27 0.28 28.41
N ARG A 6 -10.85 -0.11 29.57
CA ARG A 6 -10.07 -0.48 30.76
C ARG A 6 -9.38 -1.84 30.64
N GLU A 7 -10.02 -2.82 29.99
CA GLU A 7 -9.45 -4.17 29.84
C GLU A 7 -8.24 -4.18 28.90
N TYR A 8 -8.28 -3.40 27.81
CA TYR A 8 -7.18 -3.33 26.83
C TYR A 8 -5.90 -2.72 27.40
N SER A 9 -6.01 -1.74 28.31
CA SER A 9 -4.85 -1.10 28.94
C SER A 9 -3.98 -2.09 29.75
N THR A 10 -4.62 -3.07 30.41
CA THR A 10 -3.92 -4.10 31.21
C THR A 10 -3.24 -5.19 30.38
N LEU A 11 -3.62 -5.33 29.11
CA LEU A 11 -3.11 -6.35 28.18
C LEU A 11 -1.95 -5.86 27.32
N LEU A 12 -1.76 -4.53 27.21
CA LEU A 12 -0.64 -3.91 26.47
C LEU A 12 0.73 -4.55 26.80
N PRO A 13 1.16 -4.66 28.08
CA PRO A 13 2.48 -5.22 28.40
C PRO A 13 2.63 -6.71 28.09
N LEU A 14 1.52 -7.40 27.80
CA LEU A 14 1.48 -8.81 27.43
C LEU A 14 1.23 -9.03 25.94
N THR A 15 0.88 -7.99 25.18
CA THR A 15 0.62 -8.04 23.74
C THR A 15 1.90 -7.78 22.96
N ASP A 16 2.21 -8.60 21.96
CA ASP A 16 3.45 -8.51 21.20
C ASP A 16 3.57 -7.17 20.44
N CYS A 17 4.73 -6.53 20.56
CA CYS A 17 5.03 -5.30 19.81
C CYS A 17 5.31 -5.61 18.34
N ILE A 18 4.42 -5.16 17.45
CA ILE A 18 4.55 -5.33 15.99
C ILE A 18 5.88 -4.79 15.43
N TYR A 19 6.41 -3.71 16.02
CA TYR A 19 7.67 -3.12 15.58
C TYR A 19 8.87 -3.93 16.05
N PHE A 20 8.79 -4.57 17.22
CA PHE A 20 9.88 -5.41 17.73
C PHE A 20 9.94 -6.72 16.96
N THR A 21 8.79 -7.31 16.67
CA THR A 21 8.70 -8.54 15.87
C THR A 21 9.22 -8.36 14.45
N ASN A 22 9.22 -7.13 13.95
CA ASN A 22 9.76 -6.75 12.63
C ASN A 22 11.17 -6.12 12.71
N GLY A 23 11.84 -6.17 13.87
CA GLY A 23 13.21 -5.69 14.05
C GLY A 23 13.40 -4.17 14.19
N ASN A 24 12.32 -3.39 14.24
CA ASN A 24 12.32 -1.92 14.12
C ASN A 24 11.78 -1.19 15.36
N CYS A 25 11.65 -1.83 16.52
CA CYS A 25 11.13 -1.13 17.70
C CYS A 25 12.13 -0.13 18.29
N MET A 26 11.83 1.15 18.12
CA MET A 26 12.64 2.27 18.59
C MET A 26 12.58 2.47 20.11
N PHE A 27 11.56 1.93 20.78
CA PHE A 27 11.32 2.16 22.21
C PHE A 27 12.05 1.16 23.13
N LYS A 28 12.56 0.03 22.59
CA LYS A 28 13.32 -0.99 23.35
C LYS A 28 12.68 -1.27 24.73
N LYS A 29 13.39 -1.00 25.82
CA LYS A 29 12.94 -1.21 27.22
C LYS A 29 11.82 -0.27 27.68
N LYS A 30 11.55 0.82 26.96
CA LYS A 30 10.45 1.77 27.21
C LYS A 30 9.18 1.42 26.43
N CYS A 31 9.18 0.36 25.64
CA CYS A 31 7.98 -0.05 24.90
C CYS A 31 6.91 -0.54 25.87
N ARG A 32 5.66 -0.08 25.66
CA ARG A 32 4.50 -0.53 26.46
C ARG A 32 3.97 -1.90 26.05
N TYR A 33 4.54 -2.46 24.97
CA TYR A 33 4.18 -3.74 24.41
C TYR A 33 5.28 -4.77 24.67
N ARG A 34 4.89 -6.03 24.68
CA ARG A 34 5.74 -7.17 24.96
C ARG A 34 6.80 -7.36 23.87
N HIS A 35 8.06 -7.52 24.27
CA HIS A 35 9.19 -7.84 23.39
C HIS A 35 9.72 -9.24 23.71
N CYS A 36 9.19 -10.28 23.06
CA CYS A 36 9.57 -11.66 23.31
C CYS A 36 10.32 -12.26 22.12
N GLN A 37 11.61 -12.55 22.28
CA GLN A 37 12.47 -13.02 21.19
C GLN A 37 12.13 -14.45 20.73
N THR A 38 11.68 -15.31 21.64
CA THR A 38 11.22 -16.67 21.31
C THR A 38 9.95 -16.60 20.47
N ALA A 39 9.01 -15.71 20.83
CA ALA A 39 7.84 -15.43 20.02
C ALA A 39 8.22 -14.91 18.62
N VAL A 40 9.27 -14.10 18.44
CA VAL A 40 9.72 -13.67 17.10
C VAL A 40 10.06 -14.87 16.19
N LYS A 41 10.65 -15.93 16.75
CA LYS A 41 11.12 -17.10 15.99
C LYS A 41 10.01 -18.08 15.62
N GLN A 42 8.88 -18.08 16.33
CA GLN A 42 7.74 -18.96 16.04
C GLN A 42 6.52 -18.16 15.57
N LEU A 43 5.84 -18.67 14.54
CA LEU A 43 4.65 -18.01 13.96
C LEU A 43 3.34 -18.46 14.63
N GLU A 44 3.40 -19.31 15.65
CA GLU A 44 2.23 -19.89 16.31
C GLU A 44 1.66 -18.99 17.42
N GLU A 45 0.33 -18.82 17.43
CA GLU A 45 -0.41 -18.08 18.45
C GLU A 45 -0.62 -18.89 19.74
N CYS A 46 -0.57 -18.21 20.88
CA CYS A 46 -0.86 -18.85 22.16
C CYS A 46 -2.35 -19.22 22.23
N SER A 47 -2.66 -20.50 22.46
CA SER A 47 -4.04 -20.98 22.59
C SER A 47 -4.81 -20.34 23.76
N ASN A 48 -4.08 -19.87 24.78
CA ASN A 48 -4.63 -19.26 25.99
C ASN A 48 -4.75 -17.73 25.89
N TRP A 49 -4.25 -17.11 24.82
CA TRP A 49 -4.29 -15.66 24.62
C TRP A 49 -5.54 -15.22 23.84
N PRO A 50 -6.23 -14.10 24.19
CA PRO A 50 -5.94 -13.14 25.26
C PRO A 50 -6.64 -13.42 26.60
N HIS A 51 -7.34 -14.55 26.70
CA HIS A 51 -8.29 -14.79 27.78
C HIS A 51 -7.62 -15.14 29.12
N THR A 52 -6.75 -16.15 29.13
CA THR A 52 -6.16 -16.71 30.37
C THR A 52 -4.64 -16.59 30.41
N CYS A 53 -3.98 -16.39 29.26
CA CYS A 53 -2.53 -16.25 29.23
C CYS A 53 -2.08 -14.89 29.77
N ARG A 54 -1.35 -14.91 30.88
CA ARG A 54 -0.69 -13.73 31.48
C ARG A 54 0.83 -13.88 31.60
N ASN A 55 1.39 -14.89 30.94
CA ASN A 55 2.84 -15.12 30.94
C ASN A 55 3.54 -14.19 29.93
N ILE A 56 4.33 -13.24 30.43
CA ILE A 56 5.10 -12.30 29.60
C ILE A 56 6.24 -12.98 28.83
N ASP A 57 6.66 -14.17 29.21
CA ASP A 57 7.69 -14.96 28.53
C ASP A 57 7.10 -16.14 27.74
N CYS A 58 5.77 -16.16 27.53
CA CYS A 58 5.12 -17.18 26.72
C CYS A 58 5.83 -17.38 25.36
N PRO A 59 6.31 -18.57 25.01
CA PRO A 59 7.03 -18.72 23.74
C PRO A 59 6.14 -18.40 22.52
N TYR A 60 4.82 -18.48 22.68
CA TYR A 60 3.82 -18.25 21.62
C TYR A 60 3.40 -16.80 21.43
N ARG A 61 2.86 -16.50 20.25
CA ARG A 61 2.44 -15.15 19.84
C ARG A 61 1.23 -14.67 20.63
N HIS A 62 1.36 -13.50 21.22
CA HIS A 62 0.28 -12.75 21.86
C HIS A 62 -0.15 -11.63 20.92
N THR A 63 -0.81 -12.01 19.83
CA THR A 63 -1.26 -11.06 18.81
C THR A 63 -2.35 -10.16 19.36
N ARG A 64 -2.33 -8.88 19.01
CA ARG A 64 -3.46 -7.98 19.27
C ARG A 64 -4.63 -8.42 18.37
N LYS A 65 -5.36 -9.49 18.74
CA LYS A 65 -6.48 -9.96 17.92
C LYS A 65 -7.48 -8.81 17.79
N PRO A 66 -7.83 -8.40 16.55
CA PRO A 66 -9.01 -7.58 16.32
C PRO A 66 -10.23 -8.36 16.83
N SER A 67 -11.25 -7.64 17.29
CA SER A 67 -12.55 -8.21 17.63
C SER A 67 -13.07 -9.14 16.50
N LYS A 68 -13.89 -10.12 16.87
CA LYS A 68 -14.46 -11.22 16.05
C LYS A 68 -15.35 -10.79 14.85
N ILE A 69 -15.07 -9.66 14.20
CA ILE A 69 -15.74 -9.19 12.96
C ILE A 69 -14.86 -9.45 11.71
N GLN A 70 -13.57 -9.78 11.85
CA GLN A 70 -12.65 -9.99 10.70
C GLN A 70 -12.14 -11.43 10.57
N LYS A 71 -13.04 -12.42 10.49
CA LYS A 71 -12.65 -13.81 10.12
C LYS A 71 -13.70 -14.50 9.25
N SER A 72 -14.00 -13.90 8.10
CA SER A 72 -14.48 -14.57 6.88
C SER A 72 -14.36 -13.53 5.76
N MET A 73 -13.37 -13.55 4.87
CA MET A 73 -13.26 -14.44 3.72
C MET A 73 -11.88 -14.23 3.09
N LEU A 74 -11.07 -15.30 2.93
CA LEU A 74 -9.82 -15.30 2.16
C LEU A 74 -8.78 -14.25 2.68
N ARG A 75 -7.51 -14.30 2.27
CA ARG A 75 -6.80 -13.02 2.20
C ARG A 75 -7.44 -12.35 0.99
N GLU A 76 -8.35 -11.40 1.19
CA GLU A 76 -8.56 -10.41 0.13
C GLU A 76 -7.16 -9.88 -0.17
N LYS A 77 -6.63 -10.22 -1.34
CA LYS A 77 -5.35 -9.67 -1.75
C LYS A 77 -5.59 -8.18 -1.88
N ASP A 78 -4.86 -7.39 -1.09
CA ASP A 78 -4.91 -5.94 -1.19
C ASP A 78 -4.60 -5.57 -2.65
N PHE A 79 -5.60 -4.99 -3.33
CA PHE A 79 -5.46 -4.64 -4.73
C PHE A 79 -4.58 -3.40 -4.87
N VAL A 80 -3.84 -3.31 -5.97
CA VAL A 80 -3.05 -2.13 -6.32
C VAL A 80 -3.38 -1.64 -7.72
N SER A 81 -3.63 -0.34 -7.84
CA SER A 81 -3.80 0.35 -9.10
C SER A 81 -2.71 1.39 -9.30
N PHE A 82 -2.06 1.34 -10.46
CA PHE A 82 -0.98 2.24 -10.84
C PHE A 82 -1.47 3.32 -11.79
N PHE A 83 -1.12 4.57 -11.48
CA PHE A 83 -1.43 5.76 -12.26
C PHE A 83 -0.09 6.42 -12.62
N TRP A 84 0.37 6.21 -13.85
CA TRP A 84 1.64 6.75 -14.31
C TRP A 84 1.45 7.99 -15.16
N ASP A 85 1.87 9.12 -14.62
CA ASP A 85 2.11 10.35 -15.33
C ASP A 85 3.50 10.29 -15.97
N ILE A 86 3.53 9.89 -17.24
CA ILE A 86 4.80 9.70 -17.96
C ILE A 86 5.41 11.02 -18.43
N GLU A 87 4.64 12.12 -18.39
CA GLU A 87 5.15 13.44 -18.73
C GLU A 87 5.95 14.01 -17.55
N ASN A 88 5.45 13.84 -16.32
CA ASN A 88 6.16 14.25 -15.11
C ASN A 88 7.30 13.28 -14.71
N VAL A 89 7.06 11.97 -14.85
CA VAL A 89 8.07 10.93 -14.59
C VAL A 89 8.37 10.17 -15.90
N PRO A 90 9.21 10.74 -16.78
CA PRO A 90 9.49 10.16 -18.09
C PRO A 90 10.39 8.93 -18.02
N ILE A 91 10.37 8.15 -19.11
CA ILE A 91 11.25 6.99 -19.30
C ILE A 91 12.70 7.48 -19.34
N PRO A 92 13.59 7.00 -18.46
CA PRO A 92 15.00 7.35 -18.50
C PRO A 92 15.66 6.95 -19.83
N LYS A 93 16.61 7.76 -20.29
CA LYS A 93 17.34 7.49 -21.54
C LYS A 93 17.95 6.07 -21.54
N GLY A 94 17.74 5.34 -22.63
CA GLY A 94 18.25 3.98 -22.82
C GLY A 94 17.49 2.88 -22.09
N GLN A 95 16.44 3.20 -21.33
CA GLN A 95 15.58 2.20 -20.69
C GLN A 95 14.31 1.96 -21.50
N LYS A 96 13.76 0.75 -21.39
CA LYS A 96 12.47 0.41 -21.98
C LYS A 96 11.36 0.48 -20.93
N PRO A 97 10.17 0.96 -21.28
CA PRO A 97 9.00 0.95 -20.40
C PRO A 97 8.75 -0.42 -19.75
N PHE A 98 8.93 -1.50 -20.51
CA PHE A 98 8.73 -2.86 -20.02
C PHE A 98 9.58 -3.16 -18.77
N ASP A 99 10.88 -2.86 -18.81
CA ASP A 99 11.81 -3.15 -17.71
C ASP A 99 11.51 -2.28 -16.47
N ILE A 100 10.99 -1.06 -16.67
CA ILE A 100 10.55 -0.19 -15.58
C ILE A 100 9.32 -0.78 -14.90
N VAL A 101 8.30 -1.13 -15.69
CA VAL A 101 7.04 -1.72 -15.20
C VAL A 101 7.31 -3.04 -14.47
N GLN A 102 8.18 -3.91 -15.00
CA GLN A 102 8.56 -5.16 -14.33
C GLN A 102 9.22 -4.92 -12.98
N ARG A 103 10.10 -3.93 -12.85
CA ARG A 103 10.73 -3.59 -11.56
C ARG A 103 9.71 -3.06 -10.54
N ILE A 104 8.78 -2.22 -10.98
CA ILE A 104 7.70 -1.71 -10.13
C ILE A 104 6.83 -2.87 -9.63
N ARG A 105 6.40 -3.76 -10.53
CA ARG A 105 5.63 -4.96 -10.18
C ARG A 105 6.38 -5.89 -9.25
N GLN A 106 7.66 -6.14 -9.50
CA GLN A 106 8.50 -6.95 -8.63
C GLN A 106 8.48 -6.40 -7.20
N LYS A 107 8.63 -5.08 -7.04
CA LYS A 107 8.66 -4.44 -5.72
C LYS A 107 7.30 -4.39 -5.03
N LEU A 108 6.22 -4.10 -5.76
CA LEU A 108 4.92 -3.78 -5.17
C LEU A 108 3.92 -4.93 -5.25
N VAL A 109 3.93 -5.72 -6.32
CA VAL A 109 3.02 -6.86 -6.49
C VAL A 109 3.64 -8.11 -5.86
N VAL A 110 4.88 -8.45 -6.23
CA VAL A 110 5.52 -9.71 -5.80
C VAL A 110 6.03 -9.62 -4.36
N GLU A 111 6.91 -8.65 -4.06
CA GLU A 111 7.54 -8.55 -2.73
C GLU A 111 6.57 -8.11 -1.63
N SER A 112 5.62 -7.23 -1.94
CA SER A 112 4.61 -6.77 -0.96
C SER A 112 3.32 -7.62 -0.97
N GLY A 113 3.19 -8.58 -1.89
CA GLY A 113 2.04 -9.48 -1.96
C GLY A 113 0.72 -8.84 -2.40
N LEU A 114 0.77 -7.69 -3.08
CA LEU A 114 -0.42 -7.00 -3.62
C LEU A 114 -0.92 -7.70 -4.90
N GLN A 115 -2.19 -7.52 -5.23
CA GLN A 115 -2.74 -7.95 -6.52
C GLN A 115 -2.93 -6.75 -7.44
N GLU A 116 -2.26 -6.75 -8.60
CA GLU A 116 -2.48 -5.71 -9.60
C GLU A 116 -3.93 -5.75 -10.11
N ALA A 117 -4.66 -4.65 -9.91
CA ALA A 117 -5.99 -4.44 -10.47
C ALA A 117 -5.90 -3.69 -11.81
N ALA A 118 -5.02 -2.69 -11.91
CA ALA A 118 -4.80 -1.94 -13.13
C ALA A 118 -3.43 -1.29 -13.16
N PHE A 119 -2.84 -1.16 -14.35
CA PHE A 119 -1.69 -0.31 -14.60
C PHE A 119 -2.01 0.62 -15.77
N SER A 120 -2.12 1.92 -15.49
CA SER A 120 -2.45 2.92 -16.51
C SER A 120 -1.34 3.96 -16.66
N CYS A 121 -1.05 4.34 -17.90
CA CYS A 121 -0.12 5.39 -18.28
C CYS A 121 -0.90 6.50 -18.99
N PHE A 122 -0.74 7.74 -18.56
CA PHE A 122 -1.48 8.90 -19.07
C PHE A 122 -0.54 9.76 -19.91
N CYS A 123 -0.89 10.02 -21.17
CA CYS A 123 -0.10 10.84 -22.09
C CYS A 123 -0.87 11.21 -23.36
N ASP A 124 -0.39 12.21 -24.10
CA ASP A 124 -0.67 12.28 -25.55
C ASP A 124 0.07 11.12 -26.25
N ILE A 125 -0.64 10.20 -26.91
CA ILE A 125 0.00 9.04 -27.57
C ILE A 125 0.97 9.48 -28.66
N ASN A 126 0.76 10.66 -29.25
CA ASN A 126 1.61 11.20 -30.31
C ASN A 126 2.97 11.67 -29.78
N THR A 127 3.14 11.89 -28.47
CA THR A 127 4.42 12.29 -27.87
C THR A 127 5.30 11.09 -27.52
N ILE A 128 4.73 9.87 -27.53
CA ILE A 128 5.44 8.63 -27.22
C ILE A 128 5.86 7.96 -28.53
N SER A 129 7.13 7.53 -28.63
CA SER A 129 7.61 6.79 -29.80
C SER A 129 6.89 5.45 -29.97
N GLN A 130 6.72 4.99 -31.22
CA GLN A 130 6.07 3.70 -31.50
C GLN A 130 6.73 2.52 -30.75
N GLY A 131 8.06 2.53 -30.62
CA GLY A 131 8.78 1.51 -29.86
C GLY A 131 8.43 1.52 -28.36
N ASN A 132 8.25 2.71 -27.77
CA ASN A 132 7.84 2.83 -26.37
C ASN A 132 6.35 2.48 -26.19
N GLN A 133 5.48 2.85 -27.13
CA GLN A 133 4.07 2.44 -27.13
C GLN A 133 3.94 0.91 -27.17
N GLN A 134 4.68 0.25 -28.06
CA GLN A 134 4.71 -1.20 -28.14
C GLN A 134 5.29 -1.83 -26.86
N SER A 135 6.33 -1.23 -26.27
CA SER A 135 6.90 -1.70 -25.01
C SER A 135 5.93 -1.59 -23.84
N LEU A 136 5.10 -0.53 -23.77
CA LEU A 136 4.04 -0.38 -22.77
C LEU A 136 2.93 -1.42 -22.98
N HIS A 137 2.52 -1.63 -24.23
CA HIS A 137 1.55 -2.65 -24.58
C HIS A 137 2.03 -4.07 -24.21
N HIS A 138 3.27 -4.42 -24.54
CA HIS A 138 3.87 -5.70 -24.14
C HIS A 138 3.98 -5.85 -22.61
N ALA A 139 4.09 -4.73 -21.88
CA ALA A 139 4.04 -4.73 -20.43
C ALA A 139 2.60 -4.79 -19.88
N ASN A 140 1.59 -4.96 -20.72
CA ASN A 140 0.18 -4.96 -20.33
C ASN A 140 -0.23 -3.68 -19.56
N VAL A 141 0.33 -2.53 -19.97
CA VAL A 141 -0.02 -1.21 -19.43
C VAL A 141 -1.06 -0.57 -20.34
N ARG A 142 -2.16 -0.09 -19.75
CA ARG A 142 -3.20 0.65 -20.45
C ARG A 142 -2.71 2.07 -20.74
N ILE A 143 -2.56 2.43 -22.01
CA ILE A 143 -2.30 3.81 -22.41
C ILE A 143 -3.63 4.56 -22.45
N ILE A 144 -3.73 5.62 -21.66
CA ILE A 144 -4.86 6.56 -21.66
C ILE A 144 -4.43 7.76 -22.48
N HIS A 145 -4.99 7.86 -23.69
CA HIS A 145 -4.71 8.97 -24.57
C HIS A 145 -5.40 10.25 -24.09
N VAL A 146 -4.60 11.27 -23.80
CA VAL A 146 -5.06 12.63 -23.50
C VAL A 146 -4.66 13.55 -24.66
N PRO A 147 -5.59 13.89 -25.57
CA PRO A 147 -5.28 14.69 -26.77
C PRO A 147 -5.16 16.19 -26.49
N ASP A 148 -5.66 16.68 -25.34
CA ASP A 148 -5.60 18.08 -24.98
C ASP A 148 -4.16 18.47 -24.62
N ARG A 149 -3.57 19.37 -25.41
CA ARG A 149 -2.20 19.86 -25.24
C ARG A 149 -2.09 21.01 -24.23
N LYS A 150 -3.20 21.41 -23.60
CA LYS A 150 -3.15 22.41 -22.53
C LYS A 150 -2.33 21.88 -21.35
N PRO A 151 -1.49 22.73 -20.73
CA PRO A 151 -0.82 22.38 -19.49
C PRO A 151 -1.81 21.81 -18.46
N GLY A 152 -1.39 20.74 -17.81
CA GLY A 152 -2.16 19.99 -16.81
C GLY A 152 -3.40 19.26 -17.34
N ALA A 153 -3.53 19.03 -18.64
CA ALA A 153 -4.58 18.15 -19.17
C ALA A 153 -4.46 16.71 -18.66
N VAL A 154 -3.23 16.19 -18.63
CA VAL A 154 -2.92 14.88 -18.05
C VAL A 154 -3.29 14.86 -16.56
N ASP A 155 -2.96 15.90 -15.80
CA ASP A 155 -3.24 15.97 -14.37
C ASP A 155 -4.74 15.92 -14.08
N ARG A 156 -5.53 16.70 -14.83
CA ARG A 156 -6.99 16.68 -14.74
C ARG A 156 -7.55 15.29 -15.05
N GLN A 157 -6.99 14.60 -16.05
CA GLN A 157 -7.43 13.25 -16.40
C GLN A 157 -7.09 12.24 -15.30
N ILE A 158 -5.91 12.36 -14.68
CA ILE A 158 -5.52 11.52 -13.54
C ILE A 158 -6.45 11.77 -12.35
N MET A 159 -6.74 13.03 -12.02
CA MET A 159 -7.68 13.40 -10.95
C MET A 159 -9.06 12.74 -11.17
N LEU A 160 -9.58 12.79 -12.39
CA LEU A 160 -10.85 12.15 -12.75
C LEU A 160 -10.83 10.62 -12.57
N GLU A 161 -9.72 9.96 -12.92
CA GLU A 161 -9.58 8.52 -12.73
C GLU A 161 -9.37 8.15 -11.26
N LEU A 162 -8.71 8.98 -10.45
CA LEU A 162 -8.62 8.82 -9.00
C LEU A 162 -10.00 8.98 -8.33
N ASP A 163 -10.78 9.97 -8.75
CA ASP A 163 -12.17 10.16 -8.31
C ASP A 163 -13.04 8.95 -8.68
N ARG A 164 -12.85 8.41 -9.88
CA ARG A 164 -13.56 7.19 -10.31
C ARG A 164 -13.12 6.00 -9.49
N PHE A 165 -11.83 5.87 -9.22
CA PHE A 165 -11.29 4.78 -8.39
C PHE A 165 -11.92 4.78 -7.01
N GLU A 166 -11.98 5.94 -6.34
CA GLU A 166 -12.62 6.12 -5.03
C GLU A 166 -14.10 5.71 -5.02
N ARG A 167 -14.85 6.02 -6.09
CA ARG A 167 -16.27 5.64 -6.18
C ARG A 167 -16.49 4.15 -6.38
N VAL A 168 -15.59 3.48 -7.10
CA VAL A 168 -15.76 2.09 -7.54
C VAL A 168 -15.12 1.09 -6.57
N HIS A 169 -14.05 1.48 -5.88
CA HIS A 169 -13.30 0.60 -4.99
C HIS A 169 -13.55 0.96 -3.53
N ARG A 170 -13.50 -0.05 -2.67
CA ARG A 170 -13.56 0.13 -1.20
C ARG A 170 -12.23 -0.32 -0.60
N PRO A 171 -11.78 0.29 0.51
CA PRO A 171 -10.64 -0.24 1.25
C PRO A 171 -10.92 -1.66 1.78
N PRO A 172 -9.90 -2.53 1.88
CA PRO A 172 -8.47 -2.23 1.67
C PRO A 172 -8.07 -2.22 0.18
N ALA A 173 -7.47 -1.12 -0.28
CA ALA A 173 -6.88 -1.01 -1.61
C ALA A 173 -5.73 0.01 -1.62
N THR A 174 -4.78 -0.21 -2.52
CA THR A 174 -3.57 0.60 -2.70
C THR A 174 -3.60 1.37 -4.00
N ILE A 175 -3.29 2.66 -3.91
CA ILE A 175 -3.11 3.56 -5.04
C ILE A 175 -1.62 3.86 -5.14
N VAL A 176 -1.06 3.65 -6.33
CA VAL A 176 0.32 4.04 -6.64
C VAL A 176 0.27 5.14 -7.69
N LEU A 177 0.59 6.37 -7.30
CA LEU A 177 0.77 7.48 -8.23
C LEU A 177 2.24 7.58 -8.59
N ILE A 178 2.55 7.51 -9.88
CA ILE A 178 3.89 7.75 -10.42
C ILE A 178 3.88 9.14 -11.05
N SER A 179 4.06 10.15 -10.22
CA SER A 179 4.15 11.57 -10.59
C SER A 179 4.91 12.30 -9.48
N GLY A 180 5.62 13.37 -9.84
CA GLY A 180 6.24 14.34 -8.94
C GLY A 180 5.47 15.65 -8.83
N ASP A 181 4.28 15.75 -9.42
CA ASP A 181 3.47 16.97 -9.34
C ASP A 181 2.85 17.19 -7.95
N ILE A 182 2.98 18.42 -7.44
CA ILE A 182 2.43 18.83 -6.14
C ILE A 182 0.91 19.01 -6.18
N ASP A 183 0.32 19.20 -7.35
CA ASP A 183 -1.11 19.44 -7.51
C ASP A 183 -1.97 18.24 -7.05
N PHE A 184 -1.39 17.03 -7.02
CA PHE A 184 -2.07 15.83 -6.53
C PHE A 184 -2.15 15.73 -5.00
N VAL A 185 -1.36 16.50 -4.24
CA VAL A 185 -1.21 16.34 -2.78
C VAL A 185 -2.55 16.41 -2.06
N GLY A 186 -3.41 17.38 -2.43
CA GLY A 186 -4.74 17.52 -1.83
C GLY A 186 -5.59 16.27 -2.02
N LYS A 187 -5.67 15.77 -3.26
CA LYS A 187 -6.45 14.57 -3.58
C LYS A 187 -5.89 13.31 -2.91
N LEU A 188 -4.58 13.14 -2.89
CA LEU A 188 -3.92 12.00 -2.24
C LEU A 188 -4.13 11.99 -0.73
N ASN A 189 -4.13 13.17 -0.09
CA ASN A 189 -4.43 13.31 1.32
C ASN A 189 -5.86 12.85 1.63
N ASP A 190 -6.83 13.24 0.81
CA ASP A 190 -8.23 12.82 0.99
C ASP A 190 -8.41 11.31 0.77
N LEU A 191 -7.78 10.76 -0.27
CA LEU A 191 -7.82 9.31 -0.54
C LEU A 191 -7.24 8.50 0.63
N ARG A 192 -6.18 8.99 1.27
CA ARG A 192 -5.55 8.31 2.41
C ARG A 192 -6.34 8.47 3.70
N HIS A 193 -6.71 9.70 4.04
CA HIS A 193 -7.22 10.02 5.38
C HIS A 193 -8.74 10.00 5.49
N GLN A 194 -9.45 10.33 4.40
CA GLN A 194 -10.90 10.32 4.37
C GLN A 194 -11.44 9.01 3.79
N ALA A 195 -10.90 8.57 2.65
CA ALA A 195 -11.38 7.35 1.98
C ALA A 195 -10.71 6.06 2.48
N GLY A 196 -9.59 6.14 3.20
CA GLY A 196 -8.94 5.00 3.86
C GLY A 196 -8.08 4.12 2.95
N PHE A 197 -7.69 4.60 1.76
CA PHE A 197 -6.78 3.88 0.87
C PHE A 197 -5.33 3.95 1.35
N HIS A 198 -4.54 2.93 1.00
CA HIS A 198 -3.09 3.05 1.09
C HIS A 198 -2.57 3.80 -0.13
N VAL A 199 -1.79 4.85 0.08
CA VAL A 199 -1.27 5.69 -1.02
C VAL A 199 0.25 5.60 -1.04
N ILE A 200 0.81 5.29 -2.21
CA ILE A 200 2.23 5.26 -2.51
C ILE A 200 2.49 6.25 -3.64
N VAL A 201 3.51 7.09 -3.49
CA VAL A 201 3.96 8.02 -4.53
C VAL A 201 5.36 7.62 -4.98
N ILE A 202 5.55 7.49 -6.29
CA ILE A 202 6.86 7.30 -6.92
C ILE A 202 7.13 8.58 -7.72
N HIS A 203 8.13 9.35 -7.29
CA HIS A 203 8.53 10.59 -7.94
C HIS A 203 10.00 10.55 -8.32
N ASN A 204 10.42 11.44 -9.22
CA ASN A 204 11.83 11.68 -9.51
C ASN A 204 12.53 12.30 -8.29
N LYS A 205 13.86 12.11 -8.20
CA LYS A 205 14.69 12.77 -7.19
C LYS A 205 15.11 14.16 -7.64
#